data_AF-A0A1M6D0H1-F1
#
_entry.id   AF-A0A1M6D0H1-F1
#
_cell.length_a   1.000
_cell.length_b   1.000
_cell.length_c   1.000
_cell.angle_alpha   90.00
_cell.angle_beta   90.00
_cell.angle_gamma   90.00
#
_symmetry.space_group_name_H-M   'P 1'
#
loop_
_entity.id
_entity.type
_entity.pdbx_description
1 polymer ?
#
loop_
_entity_poly.entity_id
_entity_poly.type
_entity_poly.pdbx_seq_one_letter_code
_entity_poly.pdbx_strand_id
1 'polypeptide(L)' 'MFTGELALQLSGTGVTVNALNPGFNVTGLGRELWFASALERILKFLHIGDPRKGAEIIIRLVVESQYQGVTGDYFNVGTG' A
#
# COMPACT_ATOMS: atom_id res chain seq x y z
N MET A 1 -6.97 -14.77 -1.07
CA MET A 1 -6.34 -13.75 -1.95
C MET A 1 -5.21 -14.40 -2.72
N PHE A 2 -4.92 -13.99 -3.96
CA PHE A 2 -3.81 -14.51 -4.77
C PHE A 2 -2.47 -14.49 -4.00
N THR A 3 -2.20 -13.42 -3.26
CA THR A 3 -1.01 -13.26 -2.41
C THR A 3 -0.78 -14.41 -1.43
N GLY A 4 -1.83 -14.88 -0.75
CA GLY A 4 -1.69 -15.94 0.25
C GLY A 4 -1.32 -17.28 -0.38
N GLU A 5 -1.90 -17.60 -1.55
CA GLU A 5 -1.52 -18.79 -2.31
C GLU A 5 -0.09 -18.69 -2.84
N LEU A 6 0.30 -17.52 -3.37
CA LEU A 6 1.66 -17.29 -3.84
C LEU A 6 2.70 -17.42 -2.71
N ALA A 7 2.35 -16.99 -1.49
CA ALA A 7 3.19 -17.18 -0.30
C ALA A 7 3.40 -18.67 0.04
N LEU A 8 2.35 -19.50 -0.09
CA LEU A 8 2.47 -20.95 0.11
C LEU A 8 3.34 -21.61 -0.97
N GLN A 9 3.14 -21.24 -2.24
CA GLN A 9 3.91 -21.79 -3.36
C GLN A 9 5.40 -21.44 -3.30
N LEU A 10 5.75 -20.29 -2.72
CA LEU A 10 7.13 -19.83 -2.57
C LEU A 10 7.74 -20.15 -1.19
N SER A 11 7.05 -20.94 -0.36
CA SER A 11 7.56 -21.34 0.95
C SER A 11 8.90 -22.06 0.83
N GLY A 12 9.87 -21.69 1.68
CA GLY A 12 11.22 -22.25 1.68
C GLY A 12 12.18 -21.70 0.61
N THR A 13 11.72 -20.81 -0.28
CA THR A 13 12.59 -20.19 -1.31
C THR A 13 13.34 -18.94 -0.83
N GLY A 14 12.98 -18.42 0.35
CA GLY A 14 13.47 -17.13 0.83
C GLY A 14 12.74 -15.92 0.26
N VAL A 15 11.72 -16.13 -0.60
CA VAL A 15 10.87 -15.04 -1.12
C VAL A 15 9.70 -14.78 -0.18
N THR A 16 9.54 -13.52 0.23
CA THR A 16 8.40 -13.03 1.02
C THR A 16 7.33 -12.42 0.12
N VAL A 17 6.07 -12.73 0.38
CA VAL A 17 4.93 -12.21 -0.38
C VAL A 17 3.83 -11.74 0.56
N ASN A 18 3.55 -10.44 0.59
CA ASN A 18 2.47 -9.86 1.39
C ASN A 18 1.57 -8.96 0.53
N ALA A 19 0.34 -8.77 0.97
CA ALA A 19 -0.59 -7.83 0.40
C ALA A 19 -0.66 -6.59 1.31
N LEU A 20 -0.89 -5.42 0.72
CA LEU A 20 -1.11 -4.23 1.52
C LEU A 20 -2.13 -3.30 0.86
N ASN A 21 -2.79 -2.51 1.70
CA ASN A 21 -3.56 -1.36 1.28
C ASN A 21 -2.83 -0.08 1.75
N PRO A 22 -2.27 0.72 0.83
CA PRO A 22 -1.50 1.92 1.18
C PRO A 22 -2.39 3.09 1.61
N GLY A 23 -3.69 2.85 1.80
CA GLY A 23 -4.68 3.87 2.09
C GLY A 23 -5.08 4.66 0.85
N PHE A 24 -5.88 5.70 1.10
CA PHE A 24 -6.31 6.63 0.06
C PHE A 24 -5.18 7.61 -0.24
N ASN A 25 -4.74 7.72 -1.49
CA ASN A 25 -3.63 8.59 -1.91
C ASN A 25 -4.00 9.41 -3.15
N VAL A 26 -3.64 10.69 -3.15
CA VAL A 26 -3.88 11.61 -4.27
C VAL A 26 -2.72 11.50 -5.27
N THR A 27 -2.85 10.58 -6.23
CA THR A 27 -1.82 10.28 -7.25
C THR A 27 -2.28 10.47 -8.69
N GLY A 28 -3.46 11.08 -8.90
CA GLY A 28 -4.07 11.24 -10.23
C GLY A 28 -4.88 10.04 -10.70
N LEU A 29 -5.22 9.10 -9.81
CA LEU A 29 -6.24 8.09 -10.07
C LEU A 29 -7.60 8.77 -10.27
N GLY A 30 -8.31 8.42 -11.34
CA GLY A 30 -9.58 9.06 -11.69
C GLY A 30 -9.43 10.39 -12.42
N ARG A 31 -8.23 10.73 -12.92
CA ARG A 31 -7.99 11.93 -13.76
C ARG A 31 -8.90 12.05 -14.99
N GLU A 32 -9.50 10.93 -15.41
CA GLU A 32 -10.43 10.86 -16.54
C GLU A 32 -11.79 11.51 -16.21
N LEU A 33 -12.08 11.76 -14.93
CA LEU A 33 -13.31 12.42 -14.49
C LEU A 33 -13.24 13.92 -14.81
N TRP A 34 -14.32 14.47 -15.35
CA TRP A 34 -14.41 15.88 -15.75
C TRP A 34 -14.17 16.88 -14.61
N PHE A 35 -14.30 16.46 -13.35
CA PHE A 35 -14.06 17.27 -12.14
C PHE A 35 -12.79 16.89 -11.37
N ALA A 36 -11.93 16.01 -11.91
CA ALA A 36 -10.76 15.46 -11.19
C ALA A 36 -9.82 16.55 -10.66
N SER A 37 -9.49 17.57 -11.46
CA SER A 37 -8.59 18.65 -11.06
C SER A 37 -9.12 19.47 -9.87
N ALA A 38 -10.44 19.68 -9.82
CA ALA A 38 -11.08 20.39 -8.71
C ALA A 38 -11.07 19.52 -7.44
N LEU A 39 -11.43 18.24 -7.57
CA LEU A 39 -11.40 17.28 -6.47
C LEU A 39 -9.98 17.14 -5.89
N GLU A 40 -8.98 17.01 -6.74
CA GLU A 40 -7.57 16.91 -6.35
C GLU A 40 -7.13 18.12 -5.52
N ARG A 41 -7.50 19.33 -5.96
CA ARG A 41 -7.19 20.56 -5.24
C ARG A 41 -7.84 20.62 -3.86
N ILE A 42 -9.11 20.17 -3.75
CA ILE A 42 -9.83 20.10 -2.48
C ILE A 42 -9.17 19.10 -1.53
N LEU A 43 -8.86 17.89 -2.01
CA LEU A 43 -8.22 16.86 -1.19
C LEU A 43 -6.85 17.30 -0.68
N LYS A 44 -6.03 17.90 -1.55
CA LYS A 44 -4.73 18.47 -1.18
C LYS A 44 -4.86 19.59 -0.16
N PHE A 45 -5.83 20.49 -0.33
CA PHE A 45 -6.08 21.58 0.63
C PHE A 45 -6.47 21.05 2.01
N LEU A 46 -7.27 19.98 2.06
CA LEU A 46 -7.67 19.32 3.31
C LEU A 46 -6.61 18.37 3.88
N HIS A 47 -5.42 18.27 3.27
CA HIS A 47 -4.36 17.31 3.63
C HIS A 47 -4.83 15.84 3.65
N ILE A 48 -5.79 15.50 2.80
CA ILE A 48 -6.32 14.15 2.65
C ILE A 48 -5.56 13.43 1.53
N GLY A 49 -5.07 12.23 1.86
CA GLY A 49 -4.44 11.31 0.92
C GLY A 49 -3.04 11.70 0.49
N ASP A 50 -2.17 12.00 1.46
CA ASP A 50 -0.74 12.20 1.23
C ASP A 50 -0.07 10.91 0.73
N PRO A 51 0.43 10.85 -0.52
CA PRO A 51 1.09 9.68 -1.08
C PRO A 51 2.32 9.22 -0.30
N ARG A 52 2.95 10.12 0.48
CA ARG A 52 4.10 9.78 1.32
C ARG A 52 3.73 8.75 2.38
N LYS A 53 2.55 8.87 3.00
CA LYS A 53 2.06 7.90 3.99
C LYS A 53 1.81 6.53 3.37
N GLY A 54 1.24 6.52 2.15
CA GLY A 54 1.05 5.28 1.40
C GLY A 54 2.37 4.61 1.00
N ALA A 55 3.39 5.39 0.65
CA ALA A 55 4.73 4.88 0.35
C ALA A 55 5.48 4.38 1.60
N GLU A 56 5.28 5.05 2.74
CA GLU A 56 5.94 4.72 4.01
C GLU A 56 5.67 3.27 4.42
N ILE A 57 4.41 2.82 4.44
CA ILE A 57 4.10 1.42 4.78
C ILE A 57 4.72 0.42 3.82
N ILE A 58 4.79 0.73 2.52
CA ILE A 58 5.45 -0.15 1.53
C ILE A 58 6.93 -0.31 1.88
N ILE A 59 7.60 0.80 2.21
CA ILE A 59 9.01 0.80 2.60
C ILE A 59 9.19 0.03 3.91
N ARG A 60 8.36 0.30 4.93
CA ARG A 60 8.44 -0.35 6.25
C ARG A 60 8.36 -1.87 6.14
N LEU A 61 7.42 -2.39 5.34
CA LEU A 61 7.30 -3.84 5.09
C LEU A 61 8.54 -4.48 4.44
N VAL A 62 9.36 -3.68 3.75
CA VAL A 62 10.59 -4.16 3.10
C VAL A 62 11.80 -4.03 4.03
N VAL A 63 11.89 -2.97 4.82
CA VAL A 63 13.14 -2.60 5.53
C VAL A 63 13.12 -2.87 7.03
N GLU A 64 11.96 -2.90 7.67
CA GLU A 64 11.88 -3.06 9.12
C GLU A 64 12.01 -4.52 9.54
N SER A 65 12.79 -4.77 10.60
CA SER A 65 13.08 -6.12 11.10
C SER A 65 11.84 -6.88 11.53
N GLN A 66 10.79 -6.20 11.99
CA GLN A 66 9.55 -6.82 12.44
C GLN A 66 8.79 -7.56 11.32
N TYR A 67 9.05 -7.26 10.05
CA TYR A 67 8.43 -7.93 8.90
C TYR A 67 9.33 -9.00 8.28
N GLN A 68 10.54 -9.20 8.80
CA GLN A 68 11.44 -10.23 8.27
C GLN A 68 10.83 -11.62 8.45
N GLY A 69 10.73 -12.37 7.36
CA GLY A 69 10.14 -13.71 7.33
C GLY A 69 8.61 -13.74 7.41
N VAL A 70 7.94 -12.60 7.58
CA VAL A 70 6.48 -12.51 7.53
C VAL A 70 6.02 -12.65 6.08
N THR A 71 5.19 -13.63 5.76
CA THR A 71 4.70 -13.90 4.40
C THR A 71 3.26 -14.39 4.44
N GLY A 72 2.47 -14.06 3.42
CA GLY A 72 1.06 -14.42 3.29
C GLY A 72 0.09 -13.44 3.97
N ASP A 73 0.59 -12.38 4.61
CA ASP A 73 -0.20 -11.46 5.41
C ASP A 73 -0.76 -10.28 4.60
N TYR A 74 -1.68 -9.56 5.24
CA TYR A 74 -2.31 -8.36 4.73
C TYR A 74 -2.11 -7.19 5.69
N PHE A 75 -1.58 -6.08 5.18
CA PHE A 75 -1.33 -4.86 5.94
C PHE A 75 -2.15 -3.68 5.42
N ASN A 76 -2.40 -2.70 6.28
CA ASN A 76 -2.92 -1.40 5.87
C ASN A 76 -2.30 -0.31 6.73
N VAL A 77 -2.50 0.96 6.35
CA VAL A 77 -1.95 2.14 7.04
C VAL A 77 -2.23 2.21 8.55
N GLY A 78 -3.16 1.44 9.10
CA GLY A 78 -3.41 1.34 10.54
C GLY A 78 -2.93 0.04 11.21
N THR A 79 -2.66 -1.03 10.45
CA THR A 79 -2.25 -2.34 11.00
C THR A 79 -0.82 -2.72 10.66
N GLY A 80 -0.16 -1.97 9.79
CA GLY A 80 1.24 -2.16 9.41
C GLY A 80 2.10 -0.97 9.76
#